data_AF-A0A534S385-F1
#
_entry.id   AF-A0A534S385-F1
#
_cell.length_a   1.000
_cell.length_b   1.000
_cell.length_c   1.000
_cell.angle_alpha   90.00
_cell.angle_beta   90.00
_cell.angle_gamma   90.00
#
_symmetry.space_group_name_H-M   'P 1'
#
loop_
_entity.id
_entity.type
_entity.pdbx_description
1 polymer ?
#
loop_
_entity_poly.entity_id
_entity_poly.type
_entity_poly.pdbx_seq_one_letter_code
_entity_poly.pdbx_strand_id
1 'polypeptide(L)'
;MDASGVRRLLAVLGGVVQEYGEAFTDDGALSRPIELEEAGLLLADARNQAERLGQTPPDLERQLAALGKAIEDRAPAAAIAAQVRAIRVALEDSTGIGEDIFPPARPSPGRGEAIFRENCTRCHGERGAGDGPDVATLERKPRDFSDPAFMQQETPADFFRVISLGRRQAAMPAWEDVLSVQDRWGVVSYLWSLPADIRQTLAEVGRQVDAALTAHHLGERNAGELATDAYLTFEPLEARIALDDSSAVRAVEVAFLRFRTALRQPATEREVDEAARAVRSALRTAESSASAAAPRPISHLGAGWIWGAVLAGTALLLYTRFRGFGLRLPARFFRNDSR
;
A
#
# COMPACT_ATOMS: atom_id res chain seq x y z
N MET A 1 -3.39 -28.44 21.73
CA MET A 1 -3.43 -27.97 20.33
C MET A 1 -2.69 -26.65 20.25
N ASP A 2 -1.78 -26.49 19.30
CA ASP A 2 -0.99 -25.26 19.13
C ASP A 2 -1.85 -24.16 18.52
N ALA A 3 -2.23 -23.18 19.33
CA ALA A 3 -3.09 -22.08 18.89
C ALA A 3 -2.43 -21.16 17.87
N SER A 4 -1.09 -21.04 17.88
CA SER A 4 -0.36 -20.25 16.90
C SER A 4 -0.39 -20.93 15.54
N GLY A 5 -0.12 -22.23 15.50
CA GLY A 5 -0.20 -23.03 14.27
C GLY A 5 -1.59 -23.04 13.64
N VAL A 6 -2.67 -23.13 14.43
CA VAL A 6 -4.05 -23.09 13.89
C VAL A 6 -4.35 -21.73 13.26
N ARG A 7 -4.01 -20.62 13.95
CA ARG A 7 -4.18 -19.26 13.40
C ARG A 7 -3.42 -19.06 12.09
N ARG A 8 -2.17 -19.54 12.06
CA ARG A 8 -1.34 -19.48 10.85
C ARG A 8 -1.98 -20.27 9.70
N LEU A 9 -2.46 -21.48 9.97
CA LEU A 9 -3.15 -22.29 8.96
C LEU A 9 -4.39 -21.56 8.40
N LEU A 10 -5.19 -20.94 9.25
CA LEU A 10 -6.35 -20.13 8.83
C LEU A 10 -5.94 -18.94 7.96
N ALA A 11 -4.85 -18.24 8.32
CA ALA A 11 -4.32 -17.12 7.56
C ALA A 11 -3.79 -17.56 6.17
N VAL A 12 -3.00 -18.64 6.12
CA VAL A 12 -2.48 -19.20 4.86
C VAL A 12 -3.62 -19.61 3.93
N LEU A 13 -4.66 -20.26 4.46
CA LEU A 13 -5.86 -20.60 3.69
C LEU A 13 -6.56 -19.35 3.14
N GLY A 14 -6.66 -18.28 3.92
CA GLY A 14 -7.12 -16.98 3.43
C GLY A 14 -6.28 -16.45 2.26
N GLY A 15 -4.96 -16.54 2.38
CA GLY A 15 -4.02 -16.17 1.32
C GLY A 15 -4.23 -16.98 0.03
N VAL A 16 -4.48 -18.29 0.12
CA VAL A 16 -4.77 -19.13 -1.07
C VAL A 16 -5.93 -18.57 -1.89
N VAL A 17 -7.02 -18.13 -1.23
CA VAL A 17 -8.18 -17.56 -1.92
C VAL A 17 -7.85 -16.25 -2.60
N GLN A 18 -7.08 -15.39 -1.92
CA GLN A 18 -6.68 -14.09 -2.45
C GLN A 18 -5.81 -14.24 -3.70
N GLU A 19 -4.70 -15.00 -3.61
CA GLU A 19 -3.77 -15.20 -4.73
C GLU A 19 -4.47 -15.93 -5.90
N TYR A 20 -5.26 -16.97 -5.60
CA TYR A 20 -5.98 -17.67 -6.65
C TYR A 20 -7.03 -16.77 -7.31
N GLY A 21 -7.71 -15.91 -6.56
CA GLY A 21 -8.65 -14.93 -7.11
C GLY A 21 -7.97 -13.93 -8.04
N GLU A 22 -6.81 -13.40 -7.64
CA GLU A 22 -6.03 -12.45 -8.45
C GLU A 22 -5.44 -13.06 -9.73
N ALA A 23 -5.32 -14.39 -9.80
CA ALA A 23 -4.81 -15.10 -10.97
C ALA A 23 -5.72 -14.99 -12.20
N PHE A 24 -7.03 -14.84 -12.00
CA PHE A 24 -8.03 -14.90 -13.07
C PHE A 24 -8.76 -13.56 -13.25
N THR A 25 -9.22 -13.30 -14.46
CA THR A 25 -10.19 -12.22 -14.75
C THR A 25 -11.61 -12.63 -14.37
N ASP A 26 -12.54 -11.67 -14.34
CA ASP A 26 -13.95 -11.90 -13.99
C ASP A 26 -14.65 -12.91 -14.90
N ASP A 27 -14.23 -13.03 -16.17
CA ASP A 27 -14.70 -14.03 -17.13
C ASP A 27 -14.01 -15.40 -16.99
N GLY A 28 -13.11 -15.54 -16.01
CA GLY A 28 -12.44 -16.80 -15.65
C GLY A 28 -11.18 -17.11 -16.47
N ALA A 29 -10.68 -16.17 -17.28
CA ALA A 29 -9.44 -16.38 -18.01
C ALA A 29 -8.22 -16.17 -17.09
N LEU A 30 -7.21 -17.03 -17.22
CA LEU A 30 -5.95 -16.87 -16.49
C LEU A 30 -5.21 -15.64 -17.01
N SER A 31 -5.04 -14.62 -16.17
CA SER A 31 -4.38 -13.37 -16.52
C SER A 31 -3.08 -13.12 -15.76
N ARG A 32 -2.92 -13.70 -14.57
CA ARG A 32 -1.71 -13.56 -13.75
C ARG A 32 -1.19 -14.94 -13.31
N PRO A 33 -0.38 -15.63 -14.14
CA PRO A 33 0.13 -16.96 -13.82
C PRO A 33 0.95 -17.05 -12.53
N ILE A 34 1.63 -15.96 -12.16
CA ILE A 34 2.41 -15.87 -10.92
C ILE A 34 1.50 -16.03 -9.69
N GLU A 35 0.33 -15.40 -9.65
CA GLU A 35 -0.57 -15.51 -8.50
C GLU A 35 -1.13 -16.94 -8.34
N LEU A 36 -1.31 -17.66 -9.45
CA LEU A 36 -1.71 -19.07 -9.43
C LEU A 36 -0.59 -19.95 -8.81
N GLU A 37 0.67 -19.64 -9.10
CA GLU A 37 1.80 -20.36 -8.52
C GLU A 37 1.97 -20.03 -7.03
N GLU A 38 1.84 -18.76 -6.62
CA GLU A 38 1.83 -18.36 -5.20
C GLU A 38 0.68 -19.04 -4.43
N ALA A 39 -0.53 -19.13 -5.01
CA ALA A 39 -1.64 -19.88 -4.41
C ALA A 39 -1.29 -21.36 -4.18
N GLY A 40 -0.56 -21.98 -5.12
CA GLY A 40 -0.05 -23.33 -4.97
C GLY A 40 0.98 -23.47 -3.84
N LEU A 41 1.89 -22.51 -3.72
CA LEU A 41 2.88 -22.46 -2.63
C LEU A 41 2.23 -22.29 -1.26
N LEU A 42 1.22 -21.44 -1.16
CA LEU A 42 0.44 -21.25 0.07
C LEU A 42 -0.34 -22.52 0.44
N LEU A 43 -0.94 -23.22 -0.53
CA LEU A 43 -1.59 -24.50 -0.25
C LEU A 43 -0.58 -25.57 0.24
N ALA A 44 0.63 -25.59 -0.33
CA ALA A 44 1.68 -26.47 0.15
C ALA A 44 2.08 -26.13 1.60
N ASP A 45 2.21 -24.85 1.96
CA ASP A 45 2.43 -24.44 3.35
C ASP A 45 1.27 -24.87 4.25
N ALA A 46 0.01 -24.67 3.84
CA ALA A 46 -1.16 -25.10 4.60
C ALA A 46 -1.14 -26.60 4.93
N ARG A 47 -0.74 -27.45 3.98
CA ARG A 47 -0.56 -28.90 4.21
C ARG A 47 0.53 -29.18 5.24
N ASN A 48 1.71 -28.56 5.10
CA ASN A 48 2.82 -28.71 6.05
C ASN A 48 2.47 -28.20 7.46
N GLN A 49 1.64 -27.16 7.57
CA GLN A 49 1.14 -26.68 8.87
C GLN A 49 0.15 -27.68 9.48
N ALA A 50 -0.78 -28.20 8.68
CA ALA A 50 -1.75 -29.21 9.13
C ALA A 50 -1.05 -30.46 9.68
N GLU A 51 0.00 -30.95 9.00
CA GLU A 51 0.80 -32.09 9.46
C GLU A 51 1.48 -31.81 10.82
N ARG A 52 2.04 -30.61 11.00
CA ARG A 52 2.70 -30.21 12.26
C ARG A 52 1.75 -30.07 13.44
N LEU A 53 0.50 -29.72 13.19
CA LEU A 53 -0.51 -29.59 14.25
C LEU A 53 -0.85 -30.95 14.90
N GLY A 54 -0.70 -32.06 14.18
CA GLY A 54 -0.91 -33.43 14.64
C GLY A 54 -2.38 -33.78 14.91
N GLN A 55 -3.04 -33.07 15.83
CA GLN A 55 -4.48 -33.18 16.07
C GLN A 55 -5.22 -32.16 15.20
N THR A 56 -5.70 -32.60 14.05
CA THR A 56 -6.52 -31.82 13.12
C THR A 56 -7.91 -32.47 12.94
N PRO A 57 -8.90 -31.76 12.38
CA PRO A 57 -10.17 -32.38 11.98
C PRO A 57 -9.91 -33.64 11.14
N PRO A 58 -10.67 -34.74 11.35
CA PRO A 58 -10.46 -36.02 10.65
C PRO A 58 -10.43 -35.92 9.12
N ASP A 59 -11.04 -34.87 8.58
CA ASP A 59 -11.21 -34.67 7.14
C ASP A 59 -10.29 -33.60 6.55
N LEU A 60 -9.49 -32.90 7.36
CA LEU A 60 -8.70 -31.76 6.91
C LEU A 60 -7.75 -32.13 5.77
N GLU A 61 -6.99 -33.22 5.92
CA GLU A 61 -6.05 -33.67 4.87
C GLU A 61 -6.78 -33.98 3.56
N ARG A 62 -7.93 -34.65 3.63
CA ARG A 62 -8.76 -34.94 2.45
C ARG A 62 -9.29 -33.67 1.80
N GLN A 63 -9.72 -32.70 2.59
CA GLN A 63 -10.22 -31.42 2.10
C GLN A 63 -9.11 -30.59 1.44
N LEU A 64 -7.90 -30.56 2.02
CA LEU A 64 -6.73 -29.89 1.45
C LEU A 64 -6.23 -30.57 0.16
N ALA A 65 -6.34 -31.91 0.07
CA ALA A 65 -6.06 -32.65 -1.16
C ALA A 65 -7.07 -32.30 -2.27
N ALA A 66 -8.37 -32.32 -1.95
CA ALA A 66 -9.44 -31.94 -2.87
C ALA A 66 -9.31 -30.48 -3.36
N LEU A 67 -8.96 -29.56 -2.46
CA LEU A 67 -8.69 -28.16 -2.80
C LEU A 67 -7.54 -28.04 -3.81
N GLY A 68 -6.45 -28.77 -3.59
CA GLY A 68 -5.34 -28.77 -4.55
C GLY A 68 -5.74 -29.31 -5.90
N LYS A 69 -6.55 -30.38 -5.94
CA LYS A 69 -7.06 -30.90 -7.21
C LYS A 69 -7.95 -29.87 -7.93
N ALA A 70 -8.78 -29.15 -7.19
CA ALA A 70 -9.62 -28.09 -7.77
C ALA A 70 -8.78 -26.92 -8.32
N ILE A 71 -7.67 -26.56 -7.66
CA ILE A 71 -6.72 -25.55 -8.15
C ILE A 71 -6.01 -26.03 -9.43
N GLU A 72 -5.54 -27.29 -9.45
CA GLU A 72 -4.92 -27.91 -10.64
C GLU A 72 -5.87 -27.93 -11.83
N ASP A 73 -7.14 -28.28 -11.58
CA ASP A 73 -8.20 -28.34 -12.59
C ASP A 73 -8.75 -26.95 -12.97
N ARG A 74 -8.19 -25.88 -12.38
CA ARG A 74 -8.57 -24.47 -12.58
C ARG A 74 -10.06 -24.24 -12.39
N ALA A 75 -10.60 -24.79 -11.31
CA ALA A 75 -12.00 -24.60 -10.94
C ALA A 75 -12.34 -23.09 -10.77
N PRO A 76 -13.62 -22.70 -10.93
CA PRO A 76 -14.03 -21.31 -10.74
C PRO A 76 -13.59 -20.76 -9.38
N ALA A 77 -13.11 -19.52 -9.35
CA ALA A 77 -12.60 -18.88 -8.11
C ALA A 77 -13.63 -18.91 -6.96
N ALA A 78 -14.91 -18.75 -7.28
CA ALA A 78 -16.00 -18.87 -6.29
C ALA A 78 -16.07 -20.25 -5.62
N ALA A 79 -15.77 -21.33 -6.36
CA ALA A 79 -15.74 -22.69 -5.84
C ALA A 79 -14.53 -22.92 -4.93
N ILE A 80 -13.35 -22.41 -5.32
CA ILE A 80 -12.14 -22.43 -4.46
C ILE A 80 -12.41 -21.68 -3.15
N ALA A 81 -12.97 -20.48 -3.23
CA ALA A 81 -13.34 -19.69 -2.07
C ALA A 81 -14.36 -20.40 -1.17
N ALA A 82 -15.33 -21.12 -1.74
CA ALA A 82 -16.30 -21.91 -0.98
C ALA A 82 -15.65 -23.09 -0.25
N GLN A 83 -14.75 -23.83 -0.91
CA GLN A 83 -14.03 -24.94 -0.28
C GLN A 83 -13.14 -24.45 0.87
N VAL A 84 -12.40 -23.36 0.66
CA VAL A 84 -11.56 -22.77 1.71
C VAL A 84 -12.41 -22.30 2.90
N ARG A 85 -13.54 -21.62 2.65
CA ARG A 85 -14.46 -21.23 3.74
C ARG A 85 -14.93 -22.44 4.54
N ALA A 86 -15.28 -23.54 3.89
CA ALA A 86 -15.70 -24.77 4.58
C ALA A 86 -14.58 -25.36 5.44
N ILE A 87 -13.34 -25.41 4.92
CA ILE A 87 -12.16 -25.87 5.68
C ILE A 87 -11.93 -24.98 6.91
N ARG A 88 -11.99 -23.67 6.73
CA ARG A 88 -11.78 -22.70 7.82
C ARG A 88 -12.83 -22.84 8.92
N VAL A 89 -14.11 -22.92 8.56
CA VAL A 89 -15.20 -23.14 9.53
C VAL A 89 -14.99 -24.45 10.29
N ALA A 90 -14.66 -25.55 9.60
CA ALA A 90 -14.41 -26.83 10.26
C ALA A 90 -13.20 -26.77 11.23
N LEU A 91 -12.14 -26.06 10.86
CA LEU A 91 -11.00 -25.79 11.74
C LEU A 91 -11.44 -24.98 12.97
N GLU A 92 -12.12 -23.86 12.79
CA GLU A 92 -12.58 -23.02 13.89
C GLU A 92 -13.53 -23.79 14.83
N ASP A 93 -14.50 -24.53 14.30
CA ASP A 93 -15.46 -25.33 15.08
C ASP A 93 -14.77 -26.44 15.89
N SER A 94 -13.77 -27.10 15.31
CA SER A 94 -13.06 -28.20 15.97
C SER A 94 -12.04 -27.75 17.02
N THR A 95 -11.47 -26.55 16.84
CA THR A 95 -10.34 -26.07 17.65
C THR A 95 -10.76 -24.99 18.65
N GLY A 96 -11.85 -24.26 18.37
CA GLY A 96 -12.25 -23.05 19.08
C GLY A 96 -11.37 -21.83 18.79
N ILE A 97 -10.52 -21.90 17.77
CA ILE A 97 -9.47 -20.90 17.48
C ILE A 97 -9.75 -20.28 16.12
N GLY A 98 -10.03 -18.98 16.10
CA GLY A 98 -10.23 -18.17 14.88
C GLY A 98 -8.94 -17.55 14.33
N GLU A 99 -9.01 -17.02 13.11
CA GLU A 99 -7.94 -16.20 12.53
C GLU A 99 -7.78 -14.88 13.32
N ASP A 100 -6.54 -14.43 13.57
CA ASP A 100 -6.27 -13.14 14.24
C ASP A 100 -6.47 -11.94 13.28
N ILE A 101 -7.68 -11.81 12.72
CA ILE A 101 -8.06 -10.75 11.78
C ILE A 101 -8.56 -9.47 12.46
N PHE A 102 -8.46 -9.40 13.79
CA PHE A 102 -8.83 -8.22 14.54
C PHE A 102 -7.65 -7.70 15.35
N PRO A 103 -7.41 -6.38 15.34
CA PRO A 103 -6.34 -5.80 16.12
C PRO A 103 -6.64 -5.93 17.63
N PRO A 104 -5.65 -6.34 18.46
CA PRO A 104 -5.82 -6.43 19.91
C PRO A 104 -6.22 -5.12 20.59
N ALA A 105 -5.76 -3.99 20.04
CA ALA A 105 -6.12 -2.64 20.44
C ALA A 105 -6.22 -1.72 19.22
N ARG A 106 -6.80 -0.52 19.36
CA ARG A 106 -6.90 0.46 18.27
C ARG A 106 -5.52 0.61 17.59
N PRO A 107 -5.39 0.32 16.29
CA PRO A 107 -4.15 0.53 15.56
C PRO A 107 -3.76 2.02 15.55
N SER A 108 -2.47 2.33 15.70
CA SER A 108 -1.94 3.69 15.54
C SER A 108 -1.30 3.81 14.15
N PRO A 109 -1.81 4.70 13.29
CA PRO A 109 -1.19 5.06 12.02
C PRO A 109 0.24 5.58 12.19
N GLY A 110 0.51 6.39 13.22
CA GLY A 110 1.87 6.90 13.48
C GLY A 110 2.87 5.79 13.81
N ARG A 111 2.46 4.79 14.61
CA ARG A 111 3.28 3.59 14.84
C ARG A 111 3.49 2.78 13.56
N GLY A 112 2.43 2.63 12.76
CA GLY A 112 2.48 1.95 11.47
C GLY A 112 3.42 2.60 10.47
N GLU A 113 3.40 3.93 10.40
CA GLU A 113 4.30 4.72 9.56
C GLU A 113 5.77 4.48 9.95
N ALA A 114 6.10 4.57 11.24
CA ALA A 114 7.47 4.36 11.70
C ALA A 114 8.01 3.00 11.23
N ILE A 115 7.21 1.95 11.36
CA ILE A 115 7.55 0.61 10.88
C ILE A 115 7.67 0.57 9.37
N PHE A 116 6.71 1.15 8.65
CA PHE A 116 6.73 1.20 7.18
C PHE A 116 7.99 1.90 6.66
N ARG A 117 8.38 3.03 7.27
CA ARG A 117 9.58 3.78 6.91
C ARG A 117 10.87 2.98 7.13
N GLU A 118 10.94 2.24 8.22
CA GLU A 118 12.10 1.42 8.57
C GLU A 118 12.25 0.18 7.68
N ASN A 119 11.13 -0.37 7.20
CA ASN A 119 11.11 -1.74 6.66
C ASN A 119 10.60 -1.87 5.22
N CYS A 120 9.78 -0.93 4.72
CA CYS A 120 8.99 -1.12 3.51
C CYS A 120 9.33 -0.16 2.37
N THR A 121 9.91 1.01 2.67
CA THR A 121 10.11 2.12 1.71
C THR A 121 11.08 1.81 0.58
N ARG A 122 12.02 0.88 0.79
CA ARG A 122 12.97 0.45 -0.25
C ARG A 122 12.27 -0.04 -1.52
N CYS A 123 11.15 -0.73 -1.37
CA CYS A 123 10.34 -1.22 -2.49
C CYS A 123 9.08 -0.36 -2.69
N HIS A 124 8.37 -0.02 -1.62
CA HIS A 124 7.08 0.68 -1.72
C HIS A 124 7.19 2.20 -1.86
N GLY A 125 8.37 2.78 -1.69
CA GLY A 125 8.61 4.23 -1.73
C GLY A 125 8.15 4.93 -0.45
N GLU A 126 8.68 6.13 -0.19
CA GLU A 126 8.37 6.93 1.01
C GLU A 126 6.87 7.27 1.13
N ARG A 127 6.19 7.42 -0.01
CA ARG A 127 4.76 7.73 -0.09
C ARG A 127 3.86 6.51 -0.30
N GLY A 128 4.44 5.31 -0.33
CA GLY A 128 3.70 4.08 -0.63
C GLY A 128 3.24 3.97 -2.09
N ALA A 129 3.86 4.71 -3.02
CA ALA A 129 3.46 4.76 -4.44
C ALA A 129 4.06 3.63 -5.30
N GLY A 130 4.74 2.68 -4.66
CA GLY A 130 5.42 1.57 -5.34
C GLY A 130 6.58 2.05 -6.22
N ASP A 131 7.26 3.13 -5.81
CA ASP A 131 8.33 3.81 -6.53
C ASP A 131 9.65 3.85 -5.75
N GLY A 132 9.84 2.89 -4.83
CA GLY A 132 11.07 2.75 -4.05
C GLY A 132 12.31 2.47 -4.91
N PRO A 133 13.52 2.73 -4.39
CA PRO A 133 14.77 2.56 -5.13
C PRO A 133 15.02 1.12 -5.63
N ASP A 134 14.45 0.11 -4.97
CA ASP A 134 14.63 -1.29 -5.34
C ASP A 134 13.59 -1.79 -6.37
N VAL A 135 12.61 -0.96 -6.77
CA VAL A 135 11.54 -1.39 -7.71
C VAL A 135 12.08 -1.91 -9.04
N ALA A 136 13.20 -1.36 -9.52
CA ALA A 136 13.81 -1.76 -10.79
C ALA A 136 14.40 -3.19 -10.76
N THR A 137 14.59 -3.78 -9.58
CA THR A 137 15.11 -5.15 -9.43
C THR A 137 14.01 -6.19 -9.27
N LEU A 138 12.75 -5.76 -9.17
CA LEU A 138 11.60 -6.63 -8.95
C LEU A 138 10.94 -7.00 -10.28
N GLU A 139 10.56 -8.28 -10.42
CA GLU A 139 9.78 -8.74 -11.57
C GLU A 139 8.38 -8.11 -11.61
N ARG A 140 7.85 -7.75 -10.44
CA ARG A 140 6.55 -7.13 -10.26
C ARG A 140 6.69 -5.82 -9.49
N LYS A 141 6.14 -4.75 -10.06
CA LYS A 141 6.05 -3.46 -9.38
C LYS A 141 5.14 -3.58 -8.14
N PRO A 142 5.57 -3.07 -6.97
CA PRO A 142 4.69 -2.94 -5.81
C PRO A 142 3.47 -2.07 -6.10
N ARG A 143 2.38 -2.31 -5.38
CA ARG A 143 1.13 -1.54 -5.51
C ARG A 143 1.33 -0.08 -5.07
N ASP A 144 0.58 0.81 -5.70
CA ASP A 144 0.45 2.21 -5.29
C ASP A 144 -0.70 2.31 -4.28
N PHE A 145 -0.35 2.48 -3.01
CA PHE A 145 -1.31 2.59 -1.92
C PHE A 145 -1.93 4.01 -1.80
N SER A 146 -1.45 4.97 -2.60
CA SER A 146 -2.07 6.29 -2.69
C SER A 146 -3.24 6.33 -3.69
N ASP A 147 -3.41 5.28 -4.51
CA ASP A 147 -4.52 5.16 -5.46
C ASP A 147 -5.83 4.79 -4.73
N PRO A 148 -6.80 5.72 -4.64
CA PRO A 148 -8.07 5.45 -3.98
C PRO A 148 -8.92 4.39 -4.72
N ALA A 149 -8.78 4.26 -6.04
CA ALA A 149 -9.55 3.28 -6.81
C ALA A 149 -9.10 1.85 -6.49
N PHE A 150 -7.79 1.64 -6.37
CA PHE A 150 -7.22 0.38 -5.89
C PHE A 150 -7.65 0.09 -4.45
N MET A 151 -7.44 1.04 -3.53
CA MET A 151 -7.72 0.81 -2.10
C MET A 151 -9.21 0.55 -1.79
N GLN A 152 -10.14 1.05 -2.62
CA GLN A 152 -11.58 0.76 -2.49
C GLN A 152 -11.97 -0.68 -2.85
N GLN A 153 -11.12 -1.41 -3.56
CA GLN A 153 -11.35 -2.81 -3.96
C GLN A 153 -10.78 -3.80 -2.95
N GLU A 154 -10.06 -3.32 -1.93
CA GLU A 154 -9.29 -4.12 -1.00
C GLU A 154 -9.90 -4.04 0.40
N THR A 155 -9.56 -5.01 1.27
CA THR A 155 -9.94 -4.96 2.68
C THR A 155 -8.72 -4.85 3.60
N PRO A 156 -8.84 -4.22 4.77
CA PRO A 156 -7.75 -4.17 5.75
C PRO A 156 -7.23 -5.56 6.15
N ALA A 157 -8.11 -6.56 6.17
CA ALA A 157 -7.75 -7.94 6.47
C ALA A 157 -6.87 -8.57 5.39
N ASP A 158 -7.08 -8.23 4.12
CA ASP A 158 -6.25 -8.73 3.01
C ASP A 158 -4.83 -8.16 3.08
N PHE A 159 -4.70 -6.87 3.39
CA PHE A 159 -3.38 -6.27 3.64
C PHE A 159 -2.70 -6.87 4.87
N PHE A 160 -3.45 -7.10 5.95
CA PHE A 160 -2.91 -7.77 7.12
C PHE A 160 -2.35 -9.15 6.75
N ARG A 161 -3.06 -9.95 5.94
CA ARG A 161 -2.57 -11.25 5.46
C ARG A 161 -1.32 -11.12 4.61
N VAL A 162 -1.31 -10.22 3.63
CA VAL A 162 -0.15 -10.01 2.74
C VAL A 162 1.08 -9.56 3.54
N ILE A 163 0.93 -8.67 4.51
CA ILE A 163 2.04 -8.27 5.41
C ILE A 163 2.49 -9.47 6.25
N SER A 164 1.56 -10.27 6.75
CA SER A 164 1.86 -11.41 7.61
C SER A 164 2.65 -12.49 6.89
N LEU A 165 2.15 -12.90 5.72
CA LEU A 165 2.63 -14.06 4.96
C LEU A 165 3.69 -13.70 3.91
N GLY A 166 3.75 -12.43 3.52
CA GLY A 166 4.53 -11.98 2.38
C GLY A 166 3.95 -12.46 1.05
N ARG A 167 4.70 -12.25 -0.02
CA ARG A 167 4.47 -12.81 -1.37
C ARG A 167 5.81 -13.25 -1.93
N ARG A 168 6.08 -14.55 -1.88
CA ARG A 168 7.42 -15.10 -2.12
C ARG A 168 7.90 -14.77 -3.52
N GLN A 169 7.04 -14.96 -4.52
CA GLN A 169 7.38 -14.69 -5.91
C GLN A 169 7.50 -13.20 -6.23
N ALA A 170 6.86 -12.33 -5.45
CA ALA A 170 7.02 -10.88 -5.57
C ALA A 170 8.20 -10.33 -4.74
N ALA A 171 9.04 -11.21 -4.17
CA ALA A 171 10.13 -10.85 -3.25
C ALA A 171 9.67 -10.01 -2.04
N MET A 172 8.40 -10.13 -1.64
CA MET A 172 7.88 -9.49 -0.45
C MET A 172 8.02 -10.46 0.73
N PRO A 173 8.86 -10.14 1.74
CA PRO A 173 9.07 -11.03 2.89
C PRO A 173 7.83 -11.12 3.77
N ALA A 174 7.72 -12.23 4.50
CA ALA A 174 6.75 -12.41 5.58
C ALA A 174 7.18 -11.62 6.83
N TRP A 175 6.25 -10.94 7.48
CA TRP A 175 6.53 -10.15 8.70
C TRP A 175 5.93 -10.73 9.97
N GLU A 176 5.19 -11.84 9.90
CA GLU A 176 4.51 -12.41 11.06
C GLU A 176 5.43 -12.88 12.20
N ASP A 177 6.67 -13.28 11.87
CA ASP A 177 7.68 -13.72 12.84
C ASP A 177 8.56 -12.55 13.35
N VAL A 178 8.40 -11.36 12.79
CA VAL A 178 9.22 -10.16 13.10
C VAL A 178 8.38 -9.09 13.79
N LEU A 179 7.15 -8.89 13.33
CA LEU A 179 6.23 -7.85 13.82
C LEU A 179 5.09 -8.47 14.62
N SER A 180 4.78 -7.85 15.75
CA SER A 180 3.61 -8.21 16.54
C SER A 180 2.31 -8.03 15.72
N VAL A 181 1.24 -8.72 16.11
CA VAL A 181 -0.10 -8.54 15.49
C VAL A 181 -0.52 -7.07 15.55
N GLN A 182 -0.27 -6.39 16.67
CA GLN A 182 -0.59 -4.98 16.85
C GLN A 182 0.21 -4.08 15.89
N ASP A 183 1.50 -4.35 15.72
CA ASP A 183 2.37 -3.58 14.83
C ASP A 183 1.97 -3.75 13.36
N ARG A 184 1.66 -4.98 12.94
CA ARG A 184 1.13 -5.26 11.58
C ARG A 184 -0.17 -4.50 11.31
N TRP A 185 -1.10 -4.49 12.26
CA TRP A 185 -2.32 -3.69 12.15
C TRP A 185 -2.04 -2.18 12.16
N GLY A 186 -1.01 -1.73 12.88
CA GLY A 186 -0.51 -0.36 12.78
C GLY A 186 -0.13 -0.01 11.34
N VAL A 187 0.67 -0.87 10.69
CA VAL A 187 1.06 -0.69 9.27
C VAL A 187 -0.16 -0.64 8.37
N VAL A 188 -1.12 -1.57 8.52
CA VAL A 188 -2.38 -1.54 7.75
C VAL A 188 -3.12 -0.21 7.95
N SER A 189 -3.21 0.27 9.18
CA SER A 189 -3.87 1.53 9.50
C SER A 189 -3.18 2.74 8.87
N TYR A 190 -1.84 2.72 8.79
CA TYR A 190 -1.08 3.73 8.06
C TYR A 190 -1.37 3.68 6.56
N LEU A 191 -1.31 2.49 5.95
CA LEU A 191 -1.59 2.31 4.52
C LEU A 191 -3.00 2.78 4.14
N TRP A 192 -4.00 2.51 4.99
CA TRP A 192 -5.38 2.98 4.78
C TRP A 192 -5.54 4.51 4.86
N SER A 193 -4.57 5.21 5.43
CA SER A 193 -4.57 6.68 5.49
C SER A 193 -3.97 7.35 4.25
N LEU A 194 -3.23 6.61 3.42
CA LEU A 194 -2.51 7.15 2.26
C LEU A 194 -3.42 7.73 1.17
N PRO A 195 -4.58 7.13 0.83
CA PRO A 195 -5.48 7.70 -0.17
C PRO A 195 -6.18 8.99 0.25
N ALA A 196 -6.16 9.33 1.54
CA ALA A 196 -6.89 10.49 2.05
C ALA A 196 -6.36 11.80 1.41
N ASP A 197 -7.27 12.69 1.02
CA ASP A 197 -6.91 14.05 0.62
C ASP A 197 -6.47 14.82 1.88
N ILE A 198 -5.19 15.21 1.90
CA ILE A 198 -4.59 15.95 3.03
C ILE A 198 -5.37 17.23 3.31
N ARG A 199 -5.77 17.98 2.27
CA ARG A 199 -6.50 19.24 2.44
C ARG A 199 -7.88 19.02 3.04
N GLN A 200 -8.60 18.03 2.53
CA GLN A 200 -9.92 17.68 3.06
C GLN A 200 -9.82 17.23 4.54
N THR A 201 -8.79 16.45 4.86
CA THR A 201 -8.58 15.94 6.22
C THR A 201 -8.16 17.06 7.17
N LEU A 202 -7.25 17.95 6.78
CA LEU A 202 -6.89 19.13 7.57
C LEU A 202 -8.10 20.06 7.80
N ALA A 203 -8.98 20.21 6.81
CA ALA A 203 -10.22 20.96 6.98
C ALA A 203 -11.18 20.30 7.98
N GLU A 204 -11.27 18.96 8.02
CA GLU A 204 -12.03 18.23 9.04
C GLU A 204 -11.43 18.42 10.44
N VAL A 205 -10.10 18.32 10.57
CA VAL A 205 -9.41 18.60 11.83
C VAL A 205 -9.76 20.02 12.32
N GLY A 206 -9.76 21.01 11.43
CA GLY A 206 -10.20 22.37 11.73
C GLY A 206 -11.64 22.44 12.26
N ARG A 207 -12.59 21.74 11.65
CA ARG A 207 -13.99 21.67 12.12
C ARG A 207 -14.09 21.04 13.51
N GLN A 208 -13.32 19.99 13.77
CA GLN A 208 -13.31 19.31 15.07
C GLN A 208 -12.72 20.20 16.18
N VAL A 209 -11.72 21.02 15.86
CA VAL A 209 -11.21 22.08 16.77
C VAL A 209 -12.29 23.12 17.06
N ASP A 210 -13.08 23.53 16.06
CA ASP A 210 -14.19 24.48 16.24
C ASP A 210 -15.29 23.91 17.14
N ALA A 211 -15.61 22.62 16.98
CA ALA A 211 -16.55 21.91 17.83
C ALA A 211 -16.06 21.84 19.28
N ALA A 212 -14.78 21.50 19.50
CA ALA A 212 -14.18 21.49 20.83
C ALA A 212 -14.21 22.88 21.50
N LEU A 213 -13.93 23.93 20.75
CA LEU A 213 -13.99 25.32 21.24
C LEU A 213 -15.43 25.72 21.62
N THR A 214 -16.40 25.40 20.76
CA THR A 214 -17.82 25.68 21.02
C THR A 214 -18.32 24.95 22.26
N ALA A 215 -17.98 23.66 22.40
CA ALA A 215 -18.30 22.88 23.59
C ALA A 215 -17.72 23.51 24.86
N HIS A 216 -16.49 24.02 24.80
CA HIS A 216 -15.88 24.75 25.91
C HIS A 216 -16.65 26.01 26.29
N HIS A 217 -17.01 26.86 25.31
CA HIS A 217 -17.80 28.08 25.56
C HIS A 217 -19.18 27.80 26.14
N LEU A 218 -19.78 26.65 25.78
CA LEU A 218 -21.04 26.17 26.34
C LEU A 218 -20.90 25.52 27.72
N GLY A 219 -19.68 25.39 28.26
CA GLY A 219 -19.40 24.75 29.54
C GLY A 219 -19.57 23.23 29.51
N GLU A 220 -19.51 22.60 28.34
CA GLU A 220 -19.60 21.15 28.19
C GLU A 220 -18.33 20.44 28.65
N ARG A 221 -18.48 19.28 29.28
CA ARG A 221 -17.36 18.51 29.87
C ARG A 221 -16.51 17.74 28.86
N ASN A 222 -17.00 17.57 27.63
CA ASN A 222 -16.37 16.77 26.57
C ASN A 222 -15.43 17.58 25.66
N ALA A 223 -15.26 18.90 25.87
CA ALA A 223 -14.41 19.73 25.01
C ALA A 223 -12.97 19.18 24.85
N GLY A 224 -12.39 18.66 25.94
CA GLY A 224 -11.06 18.03 25.91
C GLY A 224 -11.00 16.69 25.18
N GLU A 225 -12.11 15.95 25.11
CA GLU A 225 -12.24 14.72 24.32
C GLU A 225 -12.31 15.06 22.83
N LEU A 226 -13.18 16.01 22.45
CA LEU A 226 -13.30 16.51 21.08
C LEU A 226 -11.95 17.04 20.54
N ALA A 227 -11.20 17.78 21.36
CA ALA A 227 -9.86 18.25 20.99
C ALA A 227 -8.84 17.10 20.84
N THR A 228 -9.04 15.99 21.54
CA THR A 228 -8.20 14.79 21.40
C THR A 228 -8.56 14.02 20.13
N ASP A 229 -9.85 13.88 19.81
CA ASP A 229 -10.33 13.28 18.56
C ASP A 229 -9.87 14.07 17.33
N ALA A 230 -9.84 15.41 17.44
CA ALA A 230 -9.27 16.28 16.42
C ALA A 230 -7.80 15.95 16.12
N TYR A 231 -6.99 15.75 17.16
CA TYR A 231 -5.58 15.39 16.99
C TYR A 231 -5.42 13.98 16.42
N LEU A 232 -6.25 13.01 16.85
CA LEU A 232 -6.22 11.65 16.29
C LEU A 232 -6.59 11.61 14.80
N THR A 233 -7.41 12.56 14.34
CA THR A 233 -7.71 12.74 12.91
C THR A 233 -6.52 13.33 12.14
N PHE A 234 -5.67 14.12 12.82
CA PHE A 234 -4.45 14.69 12.25
C PHE A 234 -3.26 13.71 12.24
N GLU A 235 -3.13 12.84 13.26
CA GLU A 235 -2.01 11.89 13.45
C GLU A 235 -1.59 11.16 12.14
N PRO A 236 -2.50 10.63 11.30
CA PRO A 236 -2.10 9.90 10.08
C PRO A 236 -1.44 10.80 9.02
N LEU A 237 -1.65 12.12 9.08
CA LEU A 237 -1.10 13.08 8.13
C LEU A 237 0.32 13.52 8.49
N GLU A 238 0.74 13.35 9.75
CA GLU A 238 2.04 13.81 10.26
C GLU A 238 3.17 13.32 9.37
N ALA A 239 3.20 12.01 9.12
CA ALA A 239 4.07 11.33 8.16
C ALA A 239 4.21 12.07 6.82
N ARG A 240 3.05 12.25 6.17
CA ARG A 240 2.94 12.68 4.77
C ARG A 240 3.32 14.14 4.63
N ILE A 241 2.94 14.96 5.61
CA ILE A 241 3.31 16.36 5.68
C ILE A 241 4.80 16.47 6.02
N ALA A 242 5.34 15.62 6.91
CA ALA A 242 6.75 15.67 7.31
C ALA A 242 7.72 15.37 6.16
N LEU A 243 7.28 14.66 5.12
CA LEU A 243 8.04 14.44 3.89
C LEU A 243 8.33 15.75 3.13
N ASP A 244 7.41 16.72 3.19
CA ASP A 244 7.56 18.02 2.54
C ASP A 244 8.05 19.10 3.53
N ASP A 245 7.52 19.11 4.75
CA ASP A 245 7.80 20.11 5.77
C ASP A 245 7.58 19.57 7.20
N SER A 246 8.63 19.00 7.79
CA SER A 246 8.57 18.54 9.19
C SER A 246 8.41 19.68 10.20
N SER A 247 8.65 20.94 9.82
CA SER A 247 8.44 22.08 10.72
C SER A 247 6.97 22.44 10.86
N ALA A 248 6.18 22.26 9.80
CA ALA A 248 4.73 22.42 9.84
C ALA A 248 4.07 21.39 10.78
N VAL A 249 4.52 20.13 10.75
CA VAL A 249 4.04 19.09 11.68
C VAL A 249 4.28 19.49 13.13
N ARG A 250 5.52 19.86 13.47
CA ARG A 250 5.88 20.32 14.82
C ARG A 250 5.05 21.52 15.27
N ALA A 251 4.74 22.45 14.36
CA ALA A 251 3.89 23.60 14.68
C ALA A 251 2.46 23.16 15.06
N VAL A 252 1.89 22.17 14.36
CA VAL A 252 0.57 21.61 14.65
C VAL A 252 0.58 20.87 16.00
N GLU A 253 1.57 20.01 16.24
CA GLU A 253 1.73 19.27 17.51
C GLU A 253 1.79 20.22 18.72
N VAL A 254 2.65 21.25 18.65
CA VAL A 254 2.80 22.25 19.72
C VAL A 254 1.51 23.02 19.94
N ALA A 255 0.79 23.39 18.87
CA ALA A 255 -0.48 24.09 18.98
C ALA A 255 -1.56 23.21 19.64
N PHE A 256 -1.66 21.93 19.25
CA PHE A 256 -2.60 20.98 19.85
C PHE A 256 -2.29 20.71 21.32
N LEU A 257 -1.01 20.58 21.68
CA LEU A 257 -0.60 20.41 23.08
C LEU A 257 -1.06 21.60 23.94
N ARG A 258 -0.85 22.83 23.45
CA ARG A 258 -1.30 24.05 24.13
C ARG A 258 -2.82 24.09 24.26
N PHE A 259 -3.55 23.82 23.18
CA PHE A 259 -5.02 23.85 23.19
C PHE A 259 -5.61 22.82 24.15
N ARG A 260 -5.15 21.57 24.10
CA ARG A 260 -5.60 20.51 25.01
C ARG A 260 -5.25 20.79 26.49
N THR A 261 -4.13 21.46 26.74
CA THR A 261 -3.74 21.88 28.09
C THR A 261 -4.65 22.99 28.61
N ALA A 262 -4.93 24.01 27.79
CA ALA A 262 -5.82 25.11 28.14
C ALA A 262 -7.25 24.64 28.45
N LEU A 263 -7.73 23.60 27.76
CA LEU A 263 -9.04 23.00 28.02
C LEU A 263 -9.14 22.20 29.34
N ARG A 264 -8.00 21.76 29.89
CA ARG A 264 -7.94 20.87 31.08
C ARG A 264 -7.55 21.60 32.36
N GLN A 265 -6.88 22.74 32.24
CA GLN A 265 -6.38 23.52 33.36
C GLN A 265 -7.22 24.80 33.54
N PRO A 266 -7.14 25.47 34.70
CA PRO A 266 -7.72 26.80 34.86
C PRO A 266 -7.07 27.76 33.84
N ALA A 267 -7.80 28.07 32.78
CA ALA A 267 -7.42 29.02 31.75
C ALA A 267 -8.56 30.01 31.55
N THR A 268 -8.22 31.23 31.16
CA THR A 268 -9.19 32.21 30.72
C THR A 268 -9.76 31.81 29.36
N GLU A 269 -11.01 32.20 29.09
CA GLU A 269 -11.65 31.98 27.78
C GLU A 269 -10.78 32.51 26.63
N ARG A 270 -10.12 33.65 26.85
CA ARG A 270 -9.17 34.24 25.91
C ARG A 270 -7.97 33.33 25.61
N GLU A 271 -7.41 32.66 26.61
CA GLU A 271 -6.28 31.74 26.42
C GLU A 271 -6.68 30.51 25.61
N VAL A 272 -7.87 29.96 25.85
CA VAL A 272 -8.41 28.82 25.07
C VAL A 272 -8.66 29.23 23.61
N ASP A 273 -9.26 30.40 23.41
CA ASP A 273 -9.47 31.02 22.11
C ASP A 273 -8.18 31.26 21.32
N GLU A 274 -7.14 31.77 21.98
CA GLU A 274 -5.82 32.00 21.40
C GLU A 274 -5.16 30.67 21.01
N ALA A 275 -5.27 29.64 21.85
CA ALA A 275 -4.75 28.32 21.55
C ALA A 275 -5.47 27.65 20.37
N ALA A 276 -6.81 27.74 20.29
CA ALA A 276 -7.58 27.24 19.15
C ALA A 276 -7.19 27.96 17.84
N ARG A 277 -7.02 29.29 17.88
CA ARG A 277 -6.53 30.07 16.72
C ARG A 277 -5.13 29.64 16.28
N ALA A 278 -4.25 29.32 17.23
CA ALA A 278 -2.91 28.81 16.93
C ALA A 278 -2.97 27.47 16.18
N VAL A 279 -3.86 26.56 16.59
CA VAL A 279 -4.08 25.29 15.87
C VAL A 279 -4.53 25.56 14.44
N ARG A 280 -5.57 26.39 14.23
CA ARG A 280 -6.04 26.75 12.88
C ARG A 280 -4.94 27.36 12.01
N SER A 281 -4.08 28.19 12.59
CA SER A 281 -2.95 28.78 11.88
C SER A 281 -1.94 27.73 11.45
N ALA A 282 -1.58 26.81 12.35
CA ALA A 282 -0.65 25.73 12.06
C ALA A 282 -1.20 24.78 10.99
N LEU A 283 -2.50 24.45 11.03
CA LEU A 283 -3.16 23.62 10.02
C LEU A 283 -3.10 24.26 8.63
N ARG A 284 -3.32 25.58 8.51
CA ARG A 284 -3.18 26.29 7.22
C ARG A 284 -1.74 26.28 6.71
N THR A 285 -0.75 26.41 7.60
CA THR A 285 0.66 26.29 7.22
C THR A 285 0.94 24.87 6.69
N ALA A 286 0.50 23.84 7.41
CA ALA A 286 0.63 22.45 6.98
C ALA A 286 -0.06 22.18 5.64
N GLU A 287 -1.25 22.74 5.41
CA GLU A 287 -1.98 22.65 4.15
C GLU A 287 -1.21 23.28 2.98
N SER A 288 -0.59 24.44 3.22
CA SER A 288 0.21 25.13 2.20
C SER A 288 1.53 24.43 1.88
N SER A 289 2.10 23.72 2.86
CA SER A 289 3.36 22.98 2.71
C SER A 289 3.15 21.58 2.10
N ALA A 290 2.00 20.96 2.33
CA ALA A 290 1.67 19.67 1.75
C ALA A 290 1.59 19.79 0.23
N SER A 291 2.51 19.13 -0.48
CA SER A 291 2.58 19.25 -1.94
C SER A 291 1.24 18.86 -2.56
N ALA A 292 0.73 19.71 -3.44
CA ALA A 292 -0.44 19.46 -4.29
C ALA A 292 -0.14 18.41 -5.38
N ALA A 293 0.53 17.31 -5.02
CA ALA A 293 0.68 16.16 -5.89
C ALA A 293 -0.68 15.45 -5.96
N ALA A 294 -1.60 16.04 -6.73
CA ALA A 294 -2.66 15.25 -7.34
C ALA A 294 -1.99 14.06 -8.06
N PRO A 295 -2.58 12.86 -8.02
CA PRO A 295 -2.10 11.76 -8.85
C PRO A 295 -2.00 12.30 -10.29
N ARG A 296 -0.79 12.28 -10.86
CA ARG A 296 -0.66 12.62 -12.27
C ARG A 296 -1.53 11.62 -13.02
N PRO A 297 -2.54 12.05 -13.80
CA PRO A 297 -3.22 11.11 -14.67
C PRO A 297 -2.12 10.51 -15.55
N ILE A 298 -2.03 9.18 -15.54
CA ILE A 298 -1.21 8.46 -16.52
C ILE A 298 -1.82 8.85 -17.86
N SER A 299 -1.17 9.78 -18.55
CA SER A 299 -1.47 10.05 -19.94
C SER A 299 -1.06 8.81 -20.70
N HIS A 300 -2.03 7.92 -20.93
CA HIS A 300 -1.95 6.87 -21.94
C HIS A 300 -1.99 7.53 -23.33
N LEU A 301 -1.00 8.34 -23.69
CA LEU A 301 -0.87 8.88 -25.04
C LEU A 301 0.61 9.07 -25.40
N GLY A 302 1.07 8.23 -26.34
CA GLY A 302 2.03 8.67 -27.35
C GLY A 302 3.48 8.27 -27.13
N ALA A 303 3.80 7.02 -27.46
CA ALA A 303 5.06 6.72 -28.13
C ALA A 303 5.21 7.68 -29.33
N GLY A 304 6.16 8.63 -29.26
CA GLY A 304 6.27 9.59 -30.35
C GLY A 304 7.23 10.76 -30.23
N TRP A 305 8.21 10.79 -29.30
CA TRP A 305 9.26 11.82 -29.33
C TRP A 305 10.61 11.29 -28.83
N ILE A 306 11.17 10.32 -29.55
CA ILE A 306 12.61 10.06 -29.59
C ILE A 306 13.05 10.04 -31.05
N TRP A 307 12.98 11.20 -31.71
CA TRP A 307 13.76 11.50 -32.91
C TRP A 307 13.97 13.01 -32.93
N GLY A 308 15.06 13.47 -32.33
CA GLY A 308 15.37 14.90 -32.27
C GLY A 308 16.56 15.29 -31.41
N ALA A 309 17.58 14.44 -31.23
CA ALA A 309 18.82 14.84 -30.55
C ALA A 309 20.08 14.04 -30.91
N VAL A 310 20.11 13.26 -32.01
CA VAL A 310 21.33 12.51 -32.43
C VAL A 310 21.72 12.68 -33.90
N LEU A 311 21.06 13.55 -34.68
CA LEU A 311 21.52 13.91 -36.03
C LEU A 311 21.70 15.43 -36.21
N ALA A 312 22.49 16.04 -35.34
CA ALA A 312 23.01 17.41 -35.52
C ALA A 312 24.50 17.56 -35.13
N GLY A 313 25.23 16.44 -35.04
CA GLY A 313 26.66 16.41 -34.63
C GLY A 313 27.64 15.86 -35.67
N THR A 314 27.18 15.41 -36.85
CA THR A 314 28.02 14.76 -37.87
C THR A 314 27.62 15.16 -39.29
N ALA A 315 27.38 16.46 -39.53
CA ALA A 315 27.15 17.00 -40.87
C ALA A 315 27.85 18.35 -41.14
N LEU A 316 28.83 18.76 -40.32
CA LEU A 316 29.58 20.01 -40.51
C LEU A 316 31.09 19.87 -40.35
N LEU A 317 31.66 18.72 -40.73
CA LEU A 317 33.12 18.49 -40.74
C LEU A 317 33.65 17.75 -41.99
N LEU A 318 32.89 17.70 -43.09
CA LEU A 318 33.35 17.11 -44.36
C LEU A 318 33.00 17.91 -45.62
N TYR A 319 32.73 19.23 -45.50
CA TYR A 319 32.50 20.10 -46.68
C TYR A 319 33.63 21.09 -46.98
N THR A 320 34.77 21.00 -46.30
CA THR A 320 35.94 21.86 -46.58
C THR A 320 37.25 21.09 -46.58
N ARG A 321 37.38 20.10 -47.47
CA ARG A 321 38.68 19.68 -48.02
C ARG A 321 38.46 18.72 -49.19
N PHE A 322 39.21 18.90 -50.26
CA PHE A 322 39.19 18.14 -51.52
C PHE A 322 38.19 18.58 -52.61
N ARG A 323 38.21 19.90 -52.90
CA ARG A 323 38.50 20.31 -54.29
C ARG A 323 40.01 20.23 -54.48
N GLY A 324 40.47 19.25 -55.25
CA GLY A 324 41.89 19.14 -55.61
C GLY A 324 42.20 17.78 -56.20
N PHE A 325 42.58 17.79 -57.48
CA PHE A 325 43.12 16.68 -58.29
C PHE A 325 42.12 15.66 -58.84
N GLY A 326 41.82 15.84 -60.12
CA GLY A 326 41.14 14.85 -60.93
C GLY A 326 42.06 13.74 -61.43
N LEU A 327 41.45 12.69 -61.97
CA LEU A 327 41.93 11.89 -63.10
C LEU A 327 40.85 10.87 -63.53
N ARG A 328 40.31 11.13 -64.73
CA ARG A 328 39.89 10.21 -65.82
C ARG A 328 39.29 8.84 -65.47
N LEU A 329 38.00 8.71 -65.82
CA LEU A 329 37.31 7.45 -66.17
C LEU A 329 37.77 6.93 -67.55
N PRO A 330 37.72 5.61 -67.79
CA PRO A 330 37.47 5.07 -69.12
C PRO A 330 36.07 4.46 -69.25
N ALA A 331 35.63 4.47 -70.50
CA ALA A 331 34.29 4.26 -71.01
C ALA A 331 33.81 2.80 -71.08
N ARG A 332 32.47 2.67 -71.01
CA ARG A 332 31.57 1.83 -71.83
C ARG A 332 31.88 0.34 -71.98
N PHE A 333 30.88 -0.50 -71.66
CA PHE A 333 30.32 -1.45 -72.65
C PHE A 333 28.87 -1.81 -72.29
N PHE A 334 27.99 -1.67 -73.29
CA PHE A 334 26.58 -2.10 -73.32
C PHE A 334 26.51 -3.54 -73.87
N ARG A 335 25.70 -4.41 -73.26
CA ARG A 335 25.02 -5.62 -73.80
C ARG A 335 24.15 -6.15 -72.65
N ASN A 336 22.83 -5.94 -72.61
CA ASN A 336 21.76 -6.64 -73.34
C ASN A 336 22.05 -8.12 -73.60
N ASP A 337 21.46 -9.00 -72.79
CA ASP A 337 20.74 -10.18 -73.30
C ASP A 337 19.72 -10.66 -72.26
N SER A 338 18.54 -10.96 -72.80
CA SER A 338 17.31 -11.46 -72.19
C SER A 338 17.35 -12.95 -71.87
N ARG A 339 16.82 -13.35 -70.70
CA ARG A 339 15.76 -14.36 -70.52
C ARG A 339 15.40 -14.55 -69.05
#